data_AF-A0A957X459-F1
#
_entry.id   AF-A0A957X459-F1
#
_cell.length_a   1.000
_cell.length_b   1.000
_cell.length_c   1.000
_cell.angle_alpha   90.00
_cell.angle_beta   90.00
_cell.angle_gamma   90.00
#
_symmetry.space_group_name_H-M   'P 1'
#
loop_
_entity.id
_entity.type
_entity.pdbx_description
1 polymer ?
#
loop_
_entity_poly.entity_id
_entity_poly.type
_entity_poly.pdbx_seq_one_letter_code
_entity_poly.pdbx_strand_id
1 'polypeptide(L)'
;MNRFVKLLSILAVLSMVMAACAAPSGAPAPADEAAATAPAAEEGGEAAAPSGDVITLEFWHAMGGNLGELVDELVARFNDSQDGIVVNATYQGSYDDTY
;
A
#
# COMPACT_ATOMS: atom_id res chain seq x y z
N MET A 1 -23.82 -30.45 -19.44
CA MET A 1 -22.80 -29.82 -20.29
C MET A 1 -22.59 -28.31 -20.07
N ASN A 2 -23.58 -27.51 -19.68
CA ASN A 2 -23.39 -26.05 -19.57
C ASN A 2 -22.46 -25.58 -18.43
N ARG A 3 -22.17 -26.42 -17.43
CA ARG A 3 -21.22 -26.09 -16.37
C ARG A 3 -19.76 -26.34 -16.78
N PHE A 4 -19.54 -27.32 -17.66
CA PHE A 4 -18.24 -27.58 -18.28
C PHE A 4 -17.87 -26.52 -19.34
N VAL A 5 -18.85 -26.07 -20.12
CA VAL A 5 -18.65 -24.95 -21.08
C VAL A 5 -18.33 -23.65 -20.35
N LYS A 6 -19.02 -23.34 -19.23
CA LYS A 6 -18.72 -22.15 -18.41
C LYS A 6 -17.33 -22.22 -17.75
N LEU A 7 -16.87 -23.40 -17.31
CA LEU A 7 -15.50 -23.57 -16.81
C LEU A 7 -14.45 -23.40 -17.92
N LEU A 8 -14.73 -23.87 -19.14
CA LEU A 8 -13.84 -23.75 -20.30
C LEU A 8 -13.76 -22.29 -20.82
N SER A 9 -14.85 -21.52 -20.72
CA SER A 9 -14.89 -20.10 -21.10
C SER A 9 -14.18 -19.19 -20.10
N ILE A 10 -14.19 -19.50 -18.80
CA ILE A 10 -13.48 -18.73 -17.77
C ILE A 10 -11.96 -18.97 -17.85
N LEU A 11 -11.53 -20.20 -18.17
CA LEU A 11 -10.12 -20.53 -18.33
C LEU A 11 -9.48 -19.89 -19.58
N ALA A 12 -10.26 -19.63 -20.63
CA ALA A 12 -9.78 -19.02 -21.87
C ALA A 12 -9.57 -17.49 -21.78
N VAL A 13 -10.20 -16.80 -20.83
CA VAL A 13 -10.02 -15.34 -20.63
C VAL A 13 -8.82 -15.04 -19.73
N LEU A 14 -8.42 -15.97 -18.86
CA LEU A 14 -7.34 -15.77 -17.91
C LEU A 14 -5.92 -15.87 -18.53
N SER A 15 -5.78 -16.40 -19.76
CA SER A 15 -4.47 -16.58 -20.40
C SER A 15 -4.00 -15.40 -21.25
N MET A 16 -4.79 -14.32 -21.40
CA MET A 16 -4.46 -13.20 -22.31
C MET A 16 -3.68 -12.04 -21.65
N VAL A 17 -3.48 -12.04 -20.32
CA VAL A 17 -2.91 -10.86 -19.62
C VAL A 17 -1.41 -11.00 -19.30
N MET A 18 -0.81 -12.18 -19.45
CA MET A 18 0.61 -12.43 -19.16
C MET A 18 1.48 -12.56 -20.42
N ALA A 19 1.35 -11.62 -21.36
CA ALA A 19 2.23 -11.56 -22.54
C ALA A 19 2.60 -10.12 -22.95
N ALA A 20 2.46 -9.14 -22.05
CA ALA A 20 2.68 -7.72 -22.35
C ALA A 20 3.99 -7.14 -21.79
N CYS A 21 4.86 -7.92 -21.14
CA CYS A 21 6.18 -7.44 -20.72
C CYS A 21 7.29 -8.42 -21.09
N ALA A 22 7.67 -8.45 -22.36
CA ALA A 22 9.01 -8.89 -22.78
C ALA A 22 9.35 -8.42 -24.20
N ALA A 23 10.07 -7.30 -24.32
CA ALA A 23 10.97 -7.03 -25.45
C ALA A 23 12.08 -6.04 -25.04
N PRO A 24 13.38 -6.44 -25.13
CA PRO A 24 14.53 -5.55 -25.06
C PRO A 24 15.08 -5.26 -26.47
N SER A 25 15.43 -4.01 -26.80
CA SER A 25 16.47 -3.68 -27.79
C SER A 25 16.73 -2.17 -27.82
N GLY A 26 17.99 -1.76 -27.89
CA GLY A 26 18.43 -0.40 -27.53
C GLY A 26 18.97 0.51 -28.64
N ALA A 27 19.00 1.82 -28.28
CA ALA A 27 19.95 2.93 -28.58
C ALA A 27 20.01 3.59 -29.99
N PRO A 28 20.48 4.87 -30.16
CA PRO A 28 20.73 6.00 -29.21
C PRO A 28 20.24 7.45 -29.62
N ALA A 29 20.14 8.33 -28.59
CA ALA A 29 20.43 9.81 -28.48
C ALA A 29 19.62 10.90 -29.27
N PRO A 30 19.63 12.22 -28.86
CA PRO A 30 20.24 12.89 -27.69
C PRO A 30 19.33 13.86 -26.85
N ALA A 31 19.83 14.19 -25.65
CA ALA A 31 19.73 15.41 -24.81
C ALA A 31 18.43 16.26 -24.76
N ASP A 32 17.82 16.37 -23.56
CA ASP A 32 17.83 17.63 -22.77
C ASP A 32 17.29 17.44 -21.33
N GLU A 33 18.07 17.95 -20.37
CA GLU A 33 17.75 18.48 -19.03
C GLU A 33 16.84 17.81 -17.96
N ALA A 34 17.30 18.03 -16.73
CA ALA A 34 16.67 17.88 -15.42
C ALA A 34 16.54 16.46 -14.85
N ALA A 35 17.66 15.98 -14.30
CA ALA A 35 17.69 14.96 -13.27
C ALA A 35 16.86 15.38 -12.04
N ALA A 36 15.64 14.85 -11.94
CA ALA A 36 14.98 14.65 -10.67
C ALA A 36 15.21 13.18 -10.28
N THR A 37 16.26 12.94 -9.48
CA THR A 37 16.42 11.70 -8.74
C THR A 37 15.22 11.60 -7.78
N ALA A 38 14.16 10.92 -8.21
CA ALA A 38 13.17 10.42 -7.28
C ALA A 38 13.91 9.45 -6.34
N PRO A 39 13.86 9.62 -5.01
CA PRO A 39 14.27 8.54 -4.15
C PRO A 39 13.37 7.36 -4.52
N ALA A 40 14.02 6.22 -4.80
CA ALA A 40 13.34 4.95 -4.87
C ALA A 40 12.40 4.87 -3.66
N ALA A 41 11.14 4.53 -3.92
CA ALA A 41 10.30 4.00 -2.87
C ALA A 41 11.11 2.85 -2.26
N GLU A 42 11.67 3.08 -1.08
CA GLU A 42 12.15 2.03 -0.21
C GLU A 42 10.96 1.09 -0.07
N GLU A 43 11.04 -0.08 -0.71
CA GLU A 43 10.17 -1.19 -0.38
C GLU A 43 10.21 -1.30 1.14
N GLY A 44 9.07 -1.03 1.77
CA GLY A 44 8.93 -1.10 3.21
C GLY A 44 9.49 -2.43 3.65
N GLY A 45 10.65 -2.37 4.30
CA GLY A 45 11.37 -3.55 4.71
C GLY A 45 10.43 -4.46 5.47
N GLU A 46 10.38 -5.73 5.07
CA GLU A 46 9.75 -6.80 5.83
C GLU A 46 10.35 -6.74 7.25
N ALA A 47 9.63 -6.06 8.15
CA ALA A 47 10.00 -5.97 9.55
C ALA A 47 9.97 -7.40 10.08
N ALA A 48 11.11 -7.85 10.60
CA ALA A 48 11.25 -9.17 11.19
C ALA A 48 10.03 -9.48 12.06
N ALA A 49 9.33 -10.57 11.73
CA ALA A 49 8.09 -10.94 12.40
C ALA A 49 8.33 -10.97 13.93
N PRO A 50 7.55 -10.21 14.72
CA PRO A 50 7.68 -10.25 16.16
C PRO A 50 7.46 -11.68 16.65
N SER A 51 8.31 -12.08 17.57
CA SER A 51 8.22 -13.31 18.33
C SER A 51 6.97 -13.30 19.21
N GLY A 52 5.81 -13.77 18.73
CA GLY A 52 4.62 -14.10 19.53
C GLY A 52 3.97 -12.99 20.39
N ASP A 53 4.64 -11.87 20.58
CA ASP A 53 4.24 -10.75 21.43
C ASP A 53 3.51 -9.70 20.59
N VAL A 54 2.42 -9.17 21.14
CA VAL A 54 1.63 -8.12 20.51
C VAL A 54 2.46 -6.84 20.43
N ILE A 55 2.63 -6.29 19.23
CA ILE A 55 3.26 -4.98 19.02
C ILE A 55 2.21 -3.89 19.24
N THR A 56 2.53 -2.90 20.07
CA THR A 56 1.76 -1.65 20.13
C THR A 56 2.43 -0.57 19.28
N LEU A 57 1.70 0.03 18.35
CA LEU A 57 2.13 1.12 17.48
C LEU A 57 1.50 2.44 17.92
N GLU A 58 2.33 3.39 18.34
CA GLU A 58 1.89 4.75 18.63
C GLU A 58 1.82 5.56 17.33
N PHE A 59 0.62 5.97 16.93
CA PHE A 59 0.38 6.73 15.71
C PHE A 59 -0.06 8.16 16.03
N TRP A 60 0.87 9.10 15.92
CA TRP A 60 0.58 10.52 16.12
C TRP A 60 0.19 11.20 14.80
N HIS A 61 -0.89 11.98 14.82
CA HIS A 61 -1.38 12.67 13.62
C HIS A 61 -1.92 14.08 13.92
N ALA A 62 -2.02 14.90 12.87
CA ALA A 62 -2.60 16.25 12.94
C ALA A 62 -3.97 16.36 12.22
N MET A 63 -4.59 15.21 11.94
CA MET A 63 -5.93 15.14 11.34
C MET A 63 -7.02 15.43 12.39
N GLY A 64 -7.64 16.61 12.30
CA GLY A 64 -8.78 17.00 13.15
C GLY A 64 -10.13 16.94 12.44
N GLY A 65 -11.21 17.26 13.17
CA GLY A 65 -12.58 17.27 12.64
C GLY A 65 -13.00 15.93 12.02
N ASN A 66 -13.74 15.97 10.90
CA ASN A 66 -14.22 14.76 10.20
C ASN A 66 -13.09 13.82 9.78
N LEU A 67 -11.89 14.33 9.50
CA LEU A 67 -10.77 13.48 9.13
C LEU A 67 -10.22 12.72 10.34
N GLY A 68 -10.26 13.32 11.53
CA GLY A 68 -9.96 12.62 12.79
C GLY A 68 -10.92 11.47 13.05
N GLU A 69 -12.23 11.69 12.84
CA GLU A 69 -13.24 10.63 12.98
C GLU A 69 -13.00 9.46 12.01
N LEU A 70 -12.62 9.77 10.77
CA LEU A 70 -12.27 8.75 9.78
C LEU A 70 -11.00 7.98 10.19
N VAL A 71 -10.01 8.65 10.76
CA VAL A 71 -8.79 8.01 11.26
C VAL A 71 -9.12 7.04 12.39
N ASP A 72 -9.98 7.44 13.32
CA ASP A 72 -10.43 6.57 14.40
C ASP A 72 -11.15 5.32 13.86
N GLU A 73 -12.03 5.48 12.86
CA GLU A 73 -12.69 4.35 12.20
C GLU A 73 -11.68 3.40 11.54
N LEU A 74 -10.72 3.94 10.80
CA LEU A 74 -9.72 3.14 10.10
C LEU A 74 -8.81 2.39 11.08
N VAL A 75 -8.42 3.02 12.19
CA VAL A 75 -7.60 2.43 13.25
C VAL A 75 -8.36 1.31 13.96
N ALA A 76 -9.63 1.53 14.30
CA ALA A 76 -10.48 0.50 14.88
C ALA A 76 -10.59 -0.72 13.96
N ARG A 77 -10.86 -0.48 12.67
CA ARG A 77 -10.98 -1.54 11.67
C ARG A 77 -9.69 -2.31 11.43
N PHE A 78 -8.54 -1.61 11.52
CA PHE A 78 -7.24 -2.25 11.47
C PHE A 78 -7.01 -3.14 12.69
N ASN A 79 -7.22 -2.62 13.91
CA ASN A 79 -7.05 -3.37 15.14
C ASN A 79 -7.96 -4.60 15.20
N ASP A 80 -9.20 -4.51 14.72
CA ASP A 80 -10.11 -5.66 14.62
C ASP A 80 -9.62 -6.73 13.62
N SER A 81 -8.77 -6.33 12.67
CA SER A 81 -8.25 -7.23 11.63
C SER A 81 -6.91 -7.89 11.99
N GLN A 82 -6.26 -7.44 13.07
CA GLN A 82 -4.91 -7.87 13.43
C GLN A 82 -4.87 -8.44 14.84
N ASP A 83 -4.33 -9.65 14.98
CA ASP A 83 -4.15 -10.28 16.30
C ASP A 83 -2.79 -9.91 16.94
N GLY A 84 -1.82 -9.48 16.13
CA GLY A 84 -0.44 -9.22 16.56
C GLY A 84 -0.05 -7.76 16.68
N ILE A 85 -0.93 -6.82 16.29
CA ILE A 85 -0.64 -5.40 16.25
C ILE A 85 -1.83 -4.62 16.80
N VAL A 86 -1.56 -3.70 17.73
CA VAL A 86 -2.52 -2.73 18.24
C VAL A 86 -2.02 -1.34 17.93
N VAL A 87 -2.81 -0.53 17.24
CA VAL A 87 -2.51 0.87 16.92
C VAL A 87 -3.22 1.78 17.90
N ASN A 88 -2.45 2.67 18.54
CA ASN A 88 -2.95 3.78 19.36
C ASN A 88 -2.80 5.10 18.59
N ALA A 89 -3.91 5.60 18.04
CA ALA A 89 -3.91 6.89 17.37
C ALA A 89 -4.05 8.05 18.38
N THR A 90 -3.28 9.11 18.20
CA THR A 90 -3.35 10.32 19.04
C THR A 90 -3.26 11.58 18.18
N TYR A 91 -4.26 12.45 18.33
CA TYR A 91 -4.25 13.78 17.74
C TYR A 91 -3.25 14.69 18.49
N GLN A 92 -2.34 15.31 17.74
CA GLN A 92 -1.24 16.13 18.28
C GLN A 92 -1.37 17.63 17.96
N GLY A 93 -2.54 18.11 17.53
CA GLY A 93 -2.74 19.49 17.09
C GLY A 93 -2.77 19.64 15.56
N SER A 94 -2.92 20.86 15.05
CA SER A 94 -2.91 21.14 13.61
C SER A 94 -1.47 21.25 13.09
N TYR A 95 -1.26 20.99 11.79
CA TYR A 95 0.00 21.33 11.14
C TYR A 95 0.30 22.83 11.19
N ASP A 96 -0.75 23.66 11.23
CA ASP A 96 -0.62 25.12 11.30
C ASP A 96 -0.05 25.62 12.64
N ASP A 97 -0.06 24.79 13.69
CA ASP A 97 0.45 25.17 15.02
C ASP A 97 1.99 25.21 15.09
N THR A 98 2.68 25.01 13.95
CA THR A 98 4.14 24.88 13.86
C THR A 98 4.87 26.07 13.22
N TYR A 99 4.15 27.15 12.86
CA TYR A 99 4.74 28.34 12.21
C TYR A 99 4.26 29.66 12.82
#